data_AF-A0A822ZE51-F1
#
_entry.id   AF-A0A822ZE51-F1
#
_cell.length_a   1.000
_cell.length_b   1.000
_cell.length_c   1.000
_cell.angle_alpha   90.00
_cell.angle_beta   90.00
_cell.angle_gamma   90.00
#
_symmetry.space_group_name_H-M   'P 1'
#
loop_
_entity.id
_entity.type
_entity.pdbx_description
1 polymer ?
#
loop_
_entity_poly.entity_id
_entity_poly.type
_entity_poly.pdbx_seq_one_letter_code
_entity_poly.pdbx_strand_id
1 'polypeptide(L)'
;MGRAKKAPKFAVMKKLVNSKMIKQHKEEVLNPKKKDLEKEKLPRNVPNVPSALFFKYNTALGPPYRVLVDTNFINFSIQNKLDLEKGMMDCLYAKCTPCITDCVMAELEKLGQKYRVALRIAKDPRFERLPCSHKGTYADDCIVDRVTQVCFDTI
;
A
#
# COMPACT_ATOMS: atom_id res chain seq x y z
N MET A 1 -55.77 -32.18 12.94
CA MET A 1 -55.73 -32.54 11.50
C MET A 1 -54.27 -32.65 11.06
N GLY A 2 -53.77 -33.87 10.79
CA GLY A 2 -52.36 -34.08 10.43
C GLY A 2 -52.08 -33.72 8.97
N ARG A 3 -51.10 -32.84 8.72
CA ARG A 3 -50.72 -32.41 7.36
C ARG A 3 -50.23 -33.60 6.52
N ALA A 4 -50.66 -33.65 5.26
CA ALA A 4 -50.26 -34.69 4.31
C ALA A 4 -48.74 -34.73 4.13
N LYS A 5 -48.16 -35.94 4.20
CA LYS A 5 -46.73 -36.17 4.00
C LYS A 5 -46.39 -35.95 2.53
N LYS A 6 -45.34 -35.17 2.24
CA LYS A 6 -44.86 -34.94 0.87
C LYS A 6 -44.47 -36.28 0.23
N ALA A 7 -45.05 -36.57 -0.92
CA ALA A 7 -44.75 -37.80 -1.66
C ALA A 7 -43.27 -37.83 -2.10
N PRO A 8 -42.62 -39.01 -2.05
CA PRO A 8 -41.26 -39.15 -2.54
C PRO A 8 -41.21 -38.84 -4.04
N LYS A 9 -40.21 -38.06 -4.46
CA LYS A 9 -39.99 -37.78 -5.88
C LYS A 9 -39.39 -39.02 -6.54
N PHE A 10 -39.97 -39.46 -7.65
CA PHE A 10 -39.41 -40.54 -8.46
C PHE A 10 -38.13 -40.05 -9.18
N ALA A 11 -37.14 -40.94 -9.31
CA ALA A 11 -35.84 -40.68 -9.97
C ALA A 11 -35.00 -39.53 -9.38
N VAL A 12 -34.92 -39.41 -8.05
CA VAL A 12 -34.00 -38.46 -7.41
C VAL A 12 -32.56 -38.96 -7.53
N MET A 13 -31.78 -38.34 -8.42
CA MET A 13 -30.35 -38.60 -8.56
C MET A 13 -29.52 -37.74 -7.60
N LYS A 14 -28.37 -38.27 -7.18
CA LYS A 14 -27.35 -37.51 -6.44
C LYS A 14 -26.87 -36.35 -7.32
N LYS A 15 -26.81 -35.14 -6.77
CA LYS A 15 -26.28 -33.97 -7.50
C LYS A 15 -24.81 -34.21 -7.81
N LEU A 16 -24.51 -34.53 -9.07
CA LEU A 16 -23.16 -34.67 -9.61
C LEU A 16 -22.77 -33.37 -10.31
N VAL A 17 -21.48 -33.04 -10.24
CA VAL A 17 -20.94 -31.85 -10.91
C VAL A 17 -21.10 -32.04 -12.43
N ASN A 18 -21.82 -31.12 -13.05
CA ASN A 18 -22.13 -31.17 -14.48
C ASN A 18 -20.90 -30.69 -15.29
N SER A 19 -20.57 -31.39 -16.37
CA SER A 19 -19.46 -31.04 -17.26
C SER A 19 -19.57 -29.63 -17.84
N LYS A 20 -20.78 -29.10 -18.00
CA LYS A 20 -21.02 -27.70 -18.41
C LYS A 20 -20.52 -26.69 -17.38
N MET A 21 -20.69 -26.97 -16.08
CA MET A 21 -20.26 -26.08 -14.99
C MET A 21 -18.72 -26.04 -14.89
N ILE A 22 -18.07 -27.19 -15.13
CA ILE A 22 -16.60 -27.29 -15.19
C ILE A 22 -16.07 -26.51 -16.39
N LYS A 23 -16.72 -26.60 -17.55
CA LYS A 23 -16.34 -25.84 -18.75
C LYS A 23 -16.50 -24.33 -18.55
N GLN A 24 -17.60 -23.89 -17.94
CA GLN A 24 -17.83 -22.47 -17.63
C GLN A 24 -16.78 -21.91 -16.67
N HIS A 25 -16.49 -22.60 -15.57
CA HIS A 25 -15.44 -22.17 -14.64
C HIS A 25 -14.06 -22.16 -15.29
N LYS A 26 -13.79 -23.13 -16.17
CA LYS A 26 -12.54 -23.18 -16.94
C LYS A 26 -12.46 -22.03 -17.94
N GLU A 27 -13.54 -21.69 -18.62
CA GLU A 27 -13.62 -20.53 -19.52
C GLU A 27 -13.55 -19.18 -18.79
N GLU A 28 -14.05 -19.06 -17.57
CA GLU A 28 -13.96 -17.83 -16.76
C GLU A 28 -12.56 -17.62 -16.18
N VAL A 29 -11.91 -18.68 -15.71
CA VAL A 29 -10.55 -18.62 -15.14
C VAL A 29 -9.48 -18.50 -16.24
N LEU A 30 -9.67 -19.17 -17.38
CA LEU A 30 -8.68 -19.19 -18.48
C LEU A 30 -8.93 -18.19 -19.59
N ASN A 31 -10.08 -17.49 -19.72
CA ASN A 31 -10.22 -16.49 -20.78
C ASN A 31 -9.35 -15.26 -20.50
N PRO A 32 -8.26 -15.05 -21.25
CA PRO A 32 -7.48 -13.80 -21.17
C PRO A 32 -8.29 -12.66 -21.82
N LYS A 33 -9.10 -13.01 -22.83
CA LYS A 33 -9.81 -12.08 -23.73
C LYS A 33 -10.86 -11.20 -23.05
N LYS A 34 -11.46 -11.63 -21.92
CA LYS A 34 -12.39 -10.76 -21.16
C LYS A 34 -11.64 -9.61 -20.47
N LYS A 35 -10.43 -9.87 -19.97
CA LYS A 35 -9.58 -8.84 -19.37
C LYS A 35 -9.09 -7.84 -20.42
N ASP A 36 -8.84 -8.29 -21.65
CA ASP A 36 -8.37 -7.44 -22.74
C ASP A 36 -9.49 -6.52 -23.27
N LEU A 37 -10.71 -7.02 -23.40
CA LEU A 37 -11.88 -6.22 -23.82
C LEU A 37 -12.32 -5.16 -22.79
N GLU A 38 -12.10 -5.40 -21.49
CA GLU A 38 -12.30 -4.38 -20.45
C GLU A 38 -11.18 -3.34 -20.47
N LYS A 39 -9.93 -3.74 -20.73
CA LYS A 39 -8.80 -2.81 -20.83
C LYS A 39 -8.94 -1.83 -21.99
N GLU A 40 -9.49 -2.25 -23.13
CA GLU A 40 -9.71 -1.37 -24.28
C GLU A 40 -10.82 -0.34 -24.07
N LYS A 41 -11.74 -0.58 -23.12
CA LYS A 41 -12.82 0.37 -22.77
C LYS A 41 -12.41 1.37 -21.69
N LEU A 42 -11.22 1.24 -21.09
CA LEU A 42 -10.74 2.21 -20.13
C LEU A 42 -10.32 3.49 -20.85
N PRO A 43 -10.71 4.68 -20.36
CA PRO A 43 -10.16 5.92 -20.89
C PRO A 43 -8.63 5.90 -20.77
N ARG A 44 -7.93 6.44 -21.78
CA ARG A 44 -6.48 6.56 -21.78
C ARG A 44 -6.07 7.47 -20.61
N ASN A 45 -5.71 6.87 -19.48
CA ASN A 45 -5.19 7.59 -18.33
C ASN A 45 -3.73 7.93 -18.60
N VAL A 46 -3.48 9.08 -19.24
CA VAL A 46 -2.13 9.63 -19.33
C VAL A 46 -1.89 10.39 -18.03
N PRO A 47 -0.90 10.00 -17.21
CA PRO A 47 -0.59 10.74 -16.00
C PRO A 47 -0.16 12.15 -16.40
N ASN A 48 -0.83 13.17 -15.85
CA ASN A 48 -0.47 14.56 -16.08
C ASN A 48 0.78 14.90 -15.25
N VAL A 49 1.74 15.62 -15.83
CA VAL A 49 2.90 16.10 -15.07
C VAL A 49 2.42 17.21 -14.12
N PRO A 50 2.84 17.20 -12.85
CA PRO A 50 2.35 18.18 -11.90
C PRO A 50 2.86 19.59 -12.13
N SER A 51 2.03 20.55 -11.72
CA SER A 51 2.27 22.00 -11.81
C SER A 51 3.49 22.47 -11.03
N ALA A 52 3.85 21.77 -9.94
CA ALA A 52 4.99 22.07 -9.09
C ALA A 52 6.36 21.73 -9.73
N LEU A 53 6.39 20.97 -10.83
CA LEU A 53 7.63 20.60 -11.50
C LEU A 53 7.96 21.59 -12.63
N PHE A 54 8.99 22.40 -12.43
CA PHE A 54 9.65 23.11 -13.52
C PHE A 54 10.72 22.20 -14.12
N PHE A 55 10.41 21.57 -15.25
CA PHE A 55 11.19 20.47 -15.83
C PHE A 55 11.39 19.31 -14.84
N LYS A 56 12.55 19.24 -14.18
CA LYS A 56 12.90 18.25 -13.15
C LYS A 56 13.01 18.86 -11.75
N TYR A 57 12.89 20.17 -11.63
CA TYR A 57 13.01 20.88 -10.38
C TYR A 57 11.64 21.05 -9.73
N ASN A 58 11.48 20.58 -8.50
CA ASN A 58 10.25 20.73 -7.74
C ASN A 58 10.28 22.04 -6.94
N THR A 59 9.50 23.03 -7.35
CA THR A 59 9.43 24.35 -6.70
C THR A 59 8.62 24.32 -5.40
N ALA A 60 7.81 23.27 -5.17
CA ALA A 60 7.00 23.13 -3.96
C ALA A 60 7.80 22.64 -2.74
N LEU A 61 9.06 22.23 -2.93
CA LEU A 61 9.93 21.83 -1.83
C LEU A 61 10.46 23.08 -1.09
N GLY A 62 9.73 23.49 -0.06
CA GLY A 62 10.15 24.56 0.86
C GLY A 62 10.17 24.08 2.32
N PRO A 63 10.89 24.79 3.20
CA PRO A 63 10.82 24.54 4.64
C PRO A 63 9.44 24.92 5.20
N PRO A 64 8.86 24.12 6.13
CA PRO A 64 9.41 22.93 6.77
C PRO A 64 9.35 21.67 5.89
N TYR A 65 10.49 20.97 5.78
CA TYR A 65 10.57 19.74 5.00
C TYR A 65 9.88 18.58 5.70
N ARG A 66 9.00 17.89 4.99
CA ARG A 66 8.45 16.60 5.42
C ARG A 66 9.21 15.48 4.75
N VAL A 67 9.82 14.62 5.55
CA VAL A 67 10.68 13.57 5.02
C VAL A 67 10.14 12.22 5.44
N LEU A 68 9.84 11.36 4.46
CA LEU A 68 9.42 10.00 4.70
C LEU A 68 10.61 9.15 5.12
N VAL A 69 10.45 8.42 6.21
CA VAL A 69 11.49 7.56 6.77
C VAL A 69 11.13 6.09 6.59
N ASP A 70 12.11 5.30 6.14
CA ASP A 70 11.99 3.85 5.94
C ASP A 70 12.66 3.04 7.06
N THR A 71 12.31 1.75 7.18
CA THR A 71 12.82 0.82 8.18
C THR A 71 14.34 0.67 8.12
N ASN A 72 14.89 0.61 6.90
CA ASN A 72 16.32 0.44 6.71
C ASN A 72 17.09 1.68 7.17
N PHE A 73 16.56 2.87 6.90
CA PHE A 73 17.15 4.11 7.36
C PHE A 73 17.21 4.18 8.89
N ILE A 74 16.11 3.81 9.56
CA ILE A 74 16.06 3.76 11.04
C ILE A 74 17.11 2.78 11.59
N ASN A 75 17.28 1.62 10.96
CA ASN A 75 18.27 0.64 11.37
C ASN A 75 19.70 1.18 11.24
N PHE A 76 20.01 1.84 10.13
CA PHE A 76 21.32 2.48 9.94
C PHE A 76 21.57 3.65 10.89
N SER A 77 20.56 4.47 11.17
CA SER A 77 20.68 5.56 12.14
C SER A 77 21.00 5.04 13.54
N ILE A 78 20.41 3.91 13.94
CA ILE A 78 20.70 3.30 15.25
C ILE A 78 22.11 2.71 15.29
N GLN A 79 22.56 2.04 14.23
CA GLN A 79 23.92 1.51 14.14
C GLN A 79 24.97 2.62 14.25
N ASN A 80 24.72 3.75 13.59
CA ASN A 80 25.60 4.91 13.59
C ASN A 80 25.38 5.87 14.79
N LYS A 81 24.42 5.56 15.68
CA LYS A 81 24.06 6.38 16.85
C LYS A 81 23.68 7.83 16.47
N LEU A 82 23.01 7.98 15.34
CA LEU A 82 22.51 9.26 14.84
C LEU A 82 21.10 9.54 15.37
N ASP A 83 20.90 10.74 15.87
CA ASP A 83 19.57 11.26 16.20
C ASP A 83 18.91 11.74 14.91
N LEU A 84 17.79 11.11 14.52
CA LEU A 84 17.13 11.33 13.23
C LEU A 84 16.73 12.80 13.03
N GLU A 85 16.12 13.43 14.04
CA GLU A 85 15.63 14.81 13.92
C GLU A 85 16.79 15.80 13.74
N LYS A 86 17.83 15.68 14.58
CA LYS A 86 19.01 16.55 14.52
C LYS A 86 19.81 16.32 13.24
N GLY A 87 20.07 15.06 12.89
CA GLY A 87 20.83 14.73 11.68
C GLY A 87 20.16 15.24 10.41
N MET A 88 18.83 15.28 10.36
CA MET A 88 18.09 15.84 9.22
C MET A 88 18.14 17.37 9.20
N MET A 89 18.04 18.00 10.37
CA MET A 89 18.18 19.46 10.50
C MET A 89 19.58 19.94 10.11
N ASP A 90 20.62 19.22 10.52
CA ASP A 90 22.03 19.54 10.19
C ASP A 90 22.34 19.29 8.70
N CYS A 91 21.67 18.31 8.07
CA CYS A 91 21.86 17.99 6.65
C CYS A 91 21.19 19.01 5.72
N LEU A 92 19.95 19.40 6.03
CA LEU A 92 19.13 20.28 5.19
C LEU A 92 19.19 21.76 5.63
N TYR A 93 19.83 22.07 6.76
CA TYR A 93 19.90 23.39 7.37
C TYR A 93 18.52 24.07 7.53
N ALA A 94 17.49 23.27 7.74
CA ALA A 94 16.10 23.70 7.79
C ALA A 94 15.30 22.86 8.77
N LYS A 95 14.14 23.37 9.21
CA LYS A 95 13.22 22.61 10.06
C LYS A 95 12.68 21.41 9.27
N CYS A 96 12.93 20.21 9.80
CA CYS A 96 12.47 18.96 9.20
C CYS A 96 11.52 18.24 10.16
N THR A 97 10.41 17.76 9.62
CA THR A 97 9.48 16.88 10.33
C THR A 97 9.60 15.48 9.73
N PRO A 98 10.18 14.52 10.45
CA PRO A 98 10.25 13.15 9.96
C PRO A 98 8.86 12.49 10.04
N CYS A 99 8.45 11.86 8.96
CA CYS A 99 7.15 11.20 8.82
C CYS A 99 7.35 9.69 8.65
N ILE A 100 6.59 8.89 9.39
CA ILE A 100 6.63 7.42 9.33
C ILE A 100 5.28 6.92 8.83
N THR A 101 5.29 5.94 7.94
CA THR A 101 4.06 5.30 7.45
C THR A 101 3.68 4.12 8.34
N ASP A 102 2.39 3.82 8.45
CA ASP A 102 1.93 2.66 9.22
C ASP A 102 2.50 1.33 8.69
N CYS A 103 2.87 1.31 7.42
CA CYS A 103 3.41 0.15 6.75
C CYS A 103 4.88 -0.12 7.13
N VAL A 104 5.68 0.94 7.23
CA VAL A 104 7.04 0.91 7.82
C VAL A 104 6.96 0.47 9.29
N MET A 105 5.95 0.95 10.02
CA MET A 105 5.73 0.55 11.41
C MET A 105 5.42 -0.95 11.54
N ALA A 106 4.57 -1.48 10.66
CA ALA A 106 4.22 -2.89 10.61
C ALA A 106 5.43 -3.78 10.24
N GLU A 107 6.32 -3.32 9.36
CA GLU A 107 7.57 -4.02 9.05
C GLU A 107 8.52 -4.07 10.25
N LEU A 108 8.69 -2.96 10.98
CA LEU A 108 9.49 -2.94 12.21
C LEU A 108 8.94 -3.90 13.28
N GLU A 109 7.62 -4.03 13.38
CA GLU A 109 6.98 -5.00 14.28
C GLU A 109 7.25 -6.45 13.89
N LYS A 110 7.33 -6.75 12.57
CA LYS A 110 7.66 -8.08 12.05
C LYS A 110 9.10 -8.49 12.28
N LEU A 111 10.04 -7.54 12.27
CA LEU A 111 11.46 -7.80 12.53
C LEU A 111 11.74 -8.25 13.98
N GLY A 112 10.76 -8.13 14.88
CA GLY A 112 10.73 -8.78 16.18
C GLY A 112 11.52 -8.08 17.28
N GLN A 113 11.91 -8.83 18.32
CA GLN A 113 12.45 -8.25 19.56
C GLN A 113 13.81 -7.55 19.40
N LYS A 114 14.61 -7.94 18.39
CA LYS A 114 15.93 -7.36 18.12
C LYS A 114 15.84 -5.86 17.82
N TYR A 115 14.72 -5.40 17.26
CA TYR A 115 14.49 -4.02 16.84
C TYR A 115 13.56 -3.25 17.79
N ARG A 116 13.44 -3.69 19.05
CA ARG A 116 12.63 -2.99 20.08
C ARG A 116 13.05 -1.54 20.30
N VAL A 117 14.33 -1.23 20.16
CA VAL A 117 14.84 0.13 20.27
C VAL A 117 14.34 0.99 19.11
N ALA A 118 14.43 0.47 17.87
CA ALA A 118 13.89 1.13 16.69
C ALA A 118 12.40 1.42 16.80
N LEU A 119 11.65 0.44 17.30
CA LEU A 119 10.21 0.57 17.50
C LEU A 119 9.85 1.62 18.57
N ARG A 120 10.69 1.82 19.60
CA ARG A 120 10.48 2.90 20.58
C ARG A 120 10.72 4.27 19.94
N ILE A 121 11.82 4.41 19.20
CA ILE A 121 12.17 5.66 18.51
C ILE A 121 11.07 6.02 17.49
N ALA A 122 10.63 5.06 16.68
CA ALA A 122 9.56 5.27 15.71
C ALA A 122 8.20 5.65 16.36
N LYS A 123 8.01 5.35 17.66
CA LYS A 123 6.81 5.74 18.41
C LYS A 123 6.90 7.13 19.04
N ASP A 124 8.04 7.80 18.98
CA ASP A 124 8.21 9.12 19.59
C ASP A 124 7.26 10.15 18.95
N PRO A 125 6.70 11.07 19.76
CA PRO A 125 5.72 12.06 19.30
C PRO A 125 6.28 13.11 18.34
N ARG A 126 7.61 13.15 18.16
CA ARG A 126 8.28 14.05 17.21
C ARG A 126 8.12 13.58 15.76
N PHE A 127 7.82 12.29 15.57
CA PHE A 127 7.54 11.72 14.27
C PHE A 127 6.06 11.87 13.93
N GLU A 128 5.76 12.36 12.74
CA GLU A 128 4.39 12.41 12.23
C GLU A 128 4.02 11.02 11.67
N ARG A 129 2.92 10.45 12.13
CA ARG A 129 2.42 9.16 11.62
C ARG A 129 1.43 9.39 10.49
N LEU A 130 1.68 8.73 9.36
CA LEU A 130 0.86 8.85 8.16
C LEU A 130 0.15 7.53 7.88
N PRO A 131 -1.19 7.47 7.98
CA PRO A 131 -1.93 6.24 7.80
C PRO A 131 -1.83 5.71 6.37
N CYS A 132 -1.65 4.40 6.20
CA CYS A 132 -1.62 3.74 4.88
C CYS A 132 -2.91 2.94 4.65
N SER A 133 -3.57 3.15 3.51
CA SER A 133 -4.82 2.48 3.13
C SER A 133 -4.62 1.53 1.94
N HIS A 134 -3.65 0.62 2.05
CA HIS A 134 -3.41 -0.40 1.02
C HIS A 134 -3.34 -1.80 1.64
N LYS A 135 -3.55 -2.82 0.81
CA LYS A 135 -3.51 -4.21 1.24
C LYS A 135 -2.08 -4.70 1.19
N GLY A 136 -1.53 -5.06 2.35
CA GLY A 136 -0.15 -5.48 2.49
C GLY A 136 0.60 -4.58 3.46
N THR A 137 1.88 -4.86 3.66
CA THR A 137 2.75 -4.04 4.52
C THR A 137 4.09 -3.82 3.83
N TYR A 138 4.11 -3.77 2.51
CA TYR A 138 5.36 -3.59 1.77
C TYR A 138 5.64 -2.09 1.68
N ALA A 139 6.61 -1.62 2.47
CA ALA A 139 6.85 -0.20 2.66
C ALA A 139 7.32 0.49 1.37
N ASP A 140 8.13 -0.18 0.55
CA ASP A 140 8.68 0.42 -0.68
C ASP A 140 7.56 0.85 -1.63
N ASP A 141 6.61 -0.05 -1.94
CA ASP A 141 5.47 0.25 -2.82
C ASP A 141 4.64 1.41 -2.26
N CYS A 142 4.40 1.41 -0.94
CA CYS A 142 3.69 2.51 -0.29
C CYS A 142 4.40 3.86 -0.44
N ILE A 143 5.73 3.87 -0.28
CA ILE A 143 6.53 5.09 -0.36
C ILE A 143 6.54 5.59 -1.80
N VAL A 144 6.76 4.70 -2.78
CA VAL A 144 6.73 5.03 -4.20
C VAL A 144 5.37 5.59 -4.60
N ASP A 145 4.27 4.91 -4.26
CA ASP A 145 2.93 5.37 -4.59
C ASP A 145 2.62 6.73 -3.96
N ARG A 146 3.02 6.94 -2.70
CA ARG A 146 2.78 8.20 -1.99
C ARG A 146 3.59 9.36 -2.57
N VAL A 147 4.87 9.16 -2.86
CA VAL A 147 5.72 10.18 -3.48
C VAL A 147 5.22 10.50 -4.88
N THR A 148 4.77 9.48 -5.61
CA THR A 148 4.21 9.62 -6.94
C THR A 148 2.90 10.43 -6.90
N GLN A 149 1.97 10.10 -6.00
CA GLN A 149 0.72 10.84 -5.79
C GLN A 149 0.95 12.28 -5.33
N VAL A 150 1.82 12.54 -4.34
CA VAL A 150 2.06 13.92 -3.86
C VAL A 150 2.71 14.78 -4.94
N CYS A 151 3.59 14.18 -5.75
CA CYS A 151 4.05 14.86 -6.94
C CYS A 151 2.83 15.20 -7.82
N PHE A 152 1.89 14.29 -8.07
CA PHE A 152 0.73 14.51 -8.95
C PHE A 152 -0.44 15.36 -8.38
N ASP A 153 -0.66 15.40 -7.06
CA ASP A 153 -1.87 15.92 -6.41
C ASP A 153 -1.70 17.25 -5.67
N THR A 154 -0.59 17.99 -5.85
CA THR A 154 -0.55 19.41 -5.46
C THR A 154 -1.33 20.25 -6.47
N ILE A 155 -2.66 20.30 -6.29
CA ILE A 155 -3.55 21.35 -6.84
C ILE A 155 -3.41 22.60 -5.98
#